data_AF-A0A7S0DXB9-F1
#
_entry.id   AF-A0A7S0DXB9-F1
#
_cell.length_a   1.000
_cell.length_b   1.000
_cell.length_c   1.000
_cell.angle_alpha   90.00
_cell.angle_beta   90.00
_cell.angle_gamma   90.00
#
_symmetry.space_group_name_H-M   'P 1'
#
loop_
_entity.id
_entity.type
_entity.pdbx_description
1 polymer ?
#
loop_
_entity_poly.entity_id
_entity_poly.type
_entity_poly.pdbx_seq_one_letter_code
_entity_poly.pdbx_strand_id
1 'polypeptide(L)'
;FYNDHFSVPLPPKHRFPMPKYALVRKALQRELTPRGLASFHPSPLASLDELTACHTADYVDRYVNNKLSDLENRRVGFPWSQASVDRSLSSTGGTVAAMREVCSTP
;
A
#
# COMPACT_ATOMS: atom_id res chain seq x y z
N PHE A 1 3.99 -6.09 7.89
CA PHE A 1 3.76 -6.09 6.43
C PHE A 1 4.25 -4.77 5.84
N TYR A 2 5.03 -4.80 4.74
CA TYR A 2 5.62 -3.61 4.11
C TYR A 2 5.42 -3.58 2.59
N ASN A 3 5.31 -2.37 2.02
CA ASN A 3 5.08 -2.16 0.59
C ASN A 3 6.10 -1.19 -0.06
N ASP A 4 7.24 -0.94 0.58
CA ASP A 4 8.28 -0.02 0.06
C ASP A 4 8.98 -0.49 -1.22
N HIS A 5 8.67 -1.68 -1.70
CA HIS A 5 9.11 -2.20 -3.00
C HIS A 5 8.31 -1.62 -4.18
N PHE A 6 7.13 -1.03 -3.94
CA PHE A 6 6.40 -0.28 -4.95
C PHE A 6 6.87 1.17 -4.99
N SER A 7 7.68 1.49 -6.01
CA SER A 7 8.13 2.86 -6.26
C SER A 7 7.17 3.57 -7.21
N VAL A 8 6.50 4.62 -6.73
CA VAL A 8 5.63 5.45 -7.57
C VAL A 8 6.49 6.44 -8.36
N PRO A 9 6.36 6.53 -9.69
CA PRO A 9 7.02 7.58 -10.47
C PRO A 9 6.40 8.93 -10.09
N LEU A 10 7.19 9.78 -9.45
CA LEU A 10 6.77 11.12 -9.04
C LEU A 10 7.45 12.17 -9.91
N PRO A 11 6.76 13.29 -10.24
CA PRO A 11 7.38 14.37 -10.98
C PRO A 11 8.65 14.90 -10.32
N PRO A 12 9.61 15.44 -11.08
CA PRO A 12 10.74 16.15 -10.51
C PRO A 12 10.29 17.23 -9.50
N LYS A 13 11.01 17.36 -8.38
CA LYS A 13 10.68 18.28 -7.26
C LYS A 13 9.42 17.95 -6.46
N HIS A 14 8.79 16.79 -6.66
CA HIS A 14 7.69 16.36 -5.81
C HIS A 14 8.14 16.22 -4.33
N ARG A 15 7.29 16.65 -3.39
CA ARG A 15 7.66 16.75 -1.96
C ARG A 15 7.37 15.48 -1.15
N PHE A 16 6.70 14.48 -1.73
CA PHE A 16 6.40 13.25 -1.00
C PHE A 16 7.67 12.43 -0.75
N PRO A 17 8.00 12.16 0.52
CA PRO A 17 9.25 11.50 0.88
C PRO A 17 9.16 9.99 0.69
N MET A 18 9.04 9.49 -0.54
CA MET A 18 8.93 8.05 -0.84
C MET A 18 10.02 7.19 -0.17
N PRO A 19 11.29 7.61 -0.10
CA PRO A 19 12.35 6.81 0.53
C PRO A 19 12.13 6.55 2.03
N LYS A 20 11.30 7.35 2.73
CA LYS A 20 11.11 7.21 4.19
C LYS A 20 10.63 5.82 4.58
N TYR A 21 9.79 5.19 3.76
CA TYR A 21 9.19 3.89 4.11
C TYR A 21 10.25 2.79 4.17
N ALA A 22 11.13 2.71 3.16
CA ALA A 22 12.25 1.77 3.15
C ALA A 22 13.25 2.05 4.29
N LEU A 23 13.53 3.33 4.57
CA LEU A 23 14.44 3.72 5.66
C LEU A 23 13.89 3.33 7.03
N VAL A 24 12.61 3.61 7.30
CA VAL A 24 11.94 3.23 8.55
C VAL A 24 11.90 1.72 8.71
N ARG A 25 11.49 0.97 7.67
CA ARG A 25 11.51 -0.50 7.71
C ARG A 25 12.90 -1.03 8.04
N LYS A 26 13.94 -0.58 7.33
CA LYS A 26 15.32 -1.05 7.57
C LYS A 26 15.80 -0.73 8.99
N ALA A 27 15.47 0.45 9.52
CA ALA A 27 15.81 0.83 10.89
C ALA A 27 15.14 -0.10 11.91
N LEU A 28 13.83 -0.33 11.79
CA LEU A 28 13.08 -1.23 12.66
C LEU A 28 13.56 -2.68 12.53
N GLN A 29 13.83 -3.14 11.31
CA GLN A 29 14.29 -4.49 11.05
C GLN A 29 15.66 -4.76 11.70
N ARG A 30 16.58 -3.78 11.68
CA ARG A 30 17.87 -3.86 12.38
C ARG A 30 17.69 -3.94 13.90
N GLU A 31 16.72 -3.24 14.47
CA GLU A 31 16.51 -3.17 15.91
C GLU A 31 15.73 -4.39 16.47
N LEU A 32 14.67 -4.79 15.77
CA LEU A 32 13.69 -5.75 16.29
C LEU A 32 13.97 -7.21 15.88
N THR A 33 14.55 -7.43 14.69
CA THR A 33 14.80 -8.80 14.20
C THR A 33 15.78 -9.58 15.09
N PRO A 34 16.93 -9.03 15.52
CA PRO A 34 17.87 -9.77 16.38
C PRO A 34 17.28 -10.12 17.75
N ARG A 35 16.25 -9.40 18.18
CA ARG A 35 15.54 -9.61 19.44
C ARG A 35 14.34 -10.56 19.31
N GLY A 36 14.01 -10.99 18.08
CA GLY A 36 12.82 -11.80 17.81
C GLY A 36 11.51 -11.08 18.09
N LEU A 37 11.48 -9.74 18.12
CA LEU A 37 10.30 -8.96 18.51
C LEU A 37 9.34 -8.67 17.35
N ALA A 38 9.81 -8.80 16.10
CA ALA A 38 8.98 -8.57 14.93
C ALA A 38 9.52 -9.33 13.71
N SER A 39 8.59 -9.76 12.86
CA SER A 39 8.87 -10.30 11.53
C SER A 39 8.40 -9.33 10.45
N PHE A 40 9.15 -9.26 9.35
CA PHE A 40 8.90 -8.31 8.27
C PHE A 40 8.58 -9.05 6.98
N HIS A 41 7.36 -8.88 6.48
CA HIS A 41 6.86 -9.55 5.29
C HIS A 41 6.40 -8.52 4.25
N PRO A 42 6.62 -8.74 2.94
CA PRO A 42 5.94 -7.97 1.91
C PRO A 42 4.43 -8.01 2.11
N SER A 43 3.78 -6.86 1.96
CA SER A 43 2.31 -6.79 2.01
C SER A 43 1.71 -7.39 0.74
N PRO A 44 0.68 -8.25 0.84
CA PRO A 44 -0.07 -8.71 -0.32
C PRO A 44 -0.87 -7.56 -0.92
N LEU A 45 -1.29 -7.69 -2.18
CA LEU A 45 -2.30 -6.81 -2.76
C LEU A 45 -3.67 -7.13 -2.16
N ALA A 46 -4.45 -6.10 -1.86
CA ALA A 46 -5.83 -6.29 -1.42
C ALA A 46 -6.67 -6.97 -2.52
N SER A 47 -7.56 -7.88 -2.13
CA SER A 47 -8.50 -8.52 -3.06
C SER A 47 -9.65 -7.57 -3.42
N LEU A 48 -10.39 -7.90 -4.49
CA LEU A 48 -11.59 -7.15 -4.84
C LEU A 48 -12.63 -7.19 -3.70
N ASP A 49 -12.80 -8.33 -3.03
CA ASP A 49 -13.72 -8.46 -1.90
C ASP A 49 -13.33 -7.56 -0.73
N GLU A 50 -12.03 -7.48 -0.42
CA GLU A 50 -11.51 -6.60 0.64
C GLU A 50 -11.74 -5.12 0.31
N LEU A 51 -11.59 -4.73 -0.96
CA LEU A 51 -11.82 -3.36 -1.40
C LEU A 51 -13.32 -3.02 -1.44
N THR A 52 -14.15 -3.97 -1.87
CA THR A 52 -15.60 -3.78 -2.03
C THR A 52 -16.37 -3.85 -0.71
N ALA A 53 -15.71 -4.22 0.39
CA ALA A 53 -16.24 -4.01 1.74
C ALA A 53 -16.48 -2.52 2.06
N CYS A 54 -15.76 -1.60 1.40
CA CYS A 54 -15.87 -0.15 1.63
C CYS A 54 -16.18 0.66 0.36
N HIS A 55 -15.84 0.14 -0.82
CA HIS A 55 -15.97 0.84 -2.10
C HIS A 55 -16.94 0.12 -3.04
N THR A 56 -17.50 0.83 -4.02
CA THR A 56 -18.26 0.17 -5.08
C THR A 56 -17.32 -0.57 -6.03
N ALA A 57 -17.78 -1.71 -6.55
CA ALA A 57 -17.00 -2.49 -7.53
C ALA A 57 -16.65 -1.65 -8.78
N ASP A 58 -17.57 -0.80 -9.24
CA ASP A 58 -17.35 0.15 -10.33
C ASP A 58 -16.18 1.11 -10.04
N TYR A 59 -16.13 1.70 -8.85
CA TYR A 59 -15.03 2.60 -8.49
C TYR A 59 -13.69 1.87 -8.45
N VAL A 60 -13.67 0.65 -7.91
CA VAL A 60 -12.45 -0.17 -7.87
C VAL A 60 -11.97 -0.50 -9.28
N ASP A 61 -12.85 -0.96 -10.17
CA ASP A 61 -12.50 -1.23 -11.58
C ASP A 61 -11.93 0.00 -12.27
N ARG A 62 -12.57 1.16 -12.10
CA ARG A 62 -12.11 2.40 -12.71
C ARG A 62 -10.78 2.87 -12.14
N TYR A 63 -10.54 2.70 -10.84
CA TYR A 63 -9.26 3.02 -10.22
C TYR A 63 -8.11 2.15 -10.77
N VAL A 64 -8.30 0.83 -10.79
CA VAL A 64 -7.24 -0.09 -11.21
C VAL A 64 -6.96 -0.01 -12.72
N ASN A 65 -7.95 0.36 -13.53
CA ASN A 65 -7.84 0.41 -14.99
C ASN A 65 -7.60 1.82 -15.58
N ASN A 66 -7.23 2.82 -14.78
CA ASN A 66 -7.03 4.20 -15.22
C ASN A 66 -8.27 4.85 -15.89
N LYS A 67 -9.46 4.60 -15.35
CA LYS A 67 -10.74 5.14 -15.85
C LYS A 67 -11.42 6.08 -14.84
N LEU A 68 -10.68 6.57 -13.86
CA LEU A 68 -11.16 7.62 -12.98
C LEU A 68 -11.36 8.92 -13.76
N SER A 69 -12.39 9.69 -13.37
CA SER A 69 -12.55 11.06 -13.83
C SER A 69 -11.41 11.96 -13.34
N ASP A 70 -11.23 13.11 -13.98
CA ASP A 70 -10.23 14.10 -13.55
C ASP A 70 -10.43 14.55 -12.10
N LEU A 71 -11.69 14.67 -11.65
CA LEU A 71 -12.00 15.03 -10.28
C LEU A 71 -11.56 13.93 -9.30
N GLU A 72 -11.81 12.67 -9.62
CA GLU A 72 -11.38 11.52 -8.81
C GLU A 72 -9.86 11.40 -8.78
N ASN A 73 -9.18 11.54 -9.93
CA ASN A 73 -7.72 11.54 -10.00
C ASN A 73 -7.10 12.67 -9.14
N ARG A 74 -7.69 13.87 -9.16
CA ARG A 74 -7.26 14.97 -8.28
C ARG A 74 -7.44 14.63 -6.80
N ARG A 75 -8.50 13.90 -6.42
CA ARG A 75 -8.73 13.45 -5.04
C ARG A 75 -7.74 12.39 -4.59
N VAL A 76 -7.30 11.50 -5.49
CA VAL A 76 -6.25 10.51 -5.20
C VAL A 76 -4.93 11.20 -4.84
N GLY A 77 -4.65 12.37 -5.41
CA GLY A 77 -3.50 13.20 -5.03
C GLY A 77 -2.15 12.70 -5.55
N PHE A 78 -2.16 11.66 -6.39
CA PHE A 78 -1.00 11.13 -7.09
C PHE A 78 -1.32 10.89 -8.56
N PRO A 79 -0.37 11.12 -9.49
CA PRO A 79 -0.53 10.71 -10.87
C PRO A 79 -0.80 9.21 -10.96
N TRP A 80 -1.78 8.83 -11.78
CA TRP A 80 -2.05 7.43 -12.01
C TRP A 80 -0.84 6.73 -12.65
N SER A 81 -0.50 5.56 -12.13
CA SER A 81 0.47 4.63 -12.71
C SER A 81 0.19 3.25 -12.12
N GLN A 82 0.55 2.17 -12.83
CA GLN A 82 0.40 0.82 -12.29
C GLN A 82 1.11 0.67 -10.94
N ALA A 83 2.31 1.24 -10.80
CA ALA A 83 3.04 1.23 -9.54
C ALA A 83 2.29 1.98 -8.41
N SER A 84 1.55 3.05 -8.70
CA SER A 84 0.69 3.72 -7.71
C SER A 84 -0.50 2.86 -7.32
N VAL A 85 -1.12 2.17 -8.27
CA VAL A 85 -2.23 1.24 -8.02
C VAL A 85 -1.74 0.11 -7.12
N ASP A 86 -0.68 -0.59 -7.52
CA ASP A 86 -0.14 -1.72 -6.76
C ASP A 86 0.28 -1.30 -5.36
N ARG A 87 0.89 -0.12 -5.20
CA ARG A 87 1.25 0.42 -3.89
C ARG A 87 0.03 0.66 -3.01
N SER A 88 -1.05 1.24 -3.55
CA SER A 88 -2.29 1.48 -2.82
C SER A 88 -2.94 0.17 -2.40
N LEU A 89 -3.08 -0.78 -3.32
CA LEU A 89 -3.62 -2.12 -3.04
C LEU A 89 -2.78 -2.85 -1.99
N SER A 90 -1.46 -2.77 -2.09
CA SER A 90 -0.52 -3.35 -1.14
C SER A 90 -0.59 -2.69 0.24
N SER A 91 -0.89 -1.39 0.31
CA SER A 91 -1.10 -0.68 1.58
C SER A 91 -2.32 -1.21 2.33
N THR A 92 -3.43 -1.40 1.62
CA THR A 92 -4.65 -1.97 2.19
C THR A 92 -4.45 -3.45 2.54
N GLY A 93 -3.91 -4.25 1.61
CA GLY A 93 -3.67 -5.68 1.82
C GLY A 93 -2.71 -5.96 2.98
N GLY A 94 -1.70 -5.12 3.17
CA GLY A 94 -0.82 -5.18 4.35
C GLY A 94 -1.53 -4.92 5.68
N THR A 95 -2.53 -4.02 5.68
CA THR A 95 -3.34 -3.72 6.86
C THR A 95 -4.27 -4.88 7.20
N VAL A 96 -4.94 -5.44 6.19
CA VAL A 96 -5.81 -6.62 6.34
C VAL A 96 -5.00 -7.84 6.79
N ALA A 97 -3.83 -8.08 6.20
CA ALA A 97 -2.95 -9.18 6.60
C ALA A 97 -2.47 -9.04 8.05
N ALA A 98 -2.11 -7.82 8.50
CA ALA A 98 -1.75 -7.56 9.89
C ALA A 98 -2.91 -7.85 10.85
N MET A 99 -4.13 -7.40 10.51
CA MET A 99 -5.32 -7.68 11.30
C MET A 99 -5.59 -9.18 11.40
N ARG A 100 -5.52 -9.91 10.27
CA ARG A 100 -5.71 -11.37 10.26
C ARG A 100 -4.69 -12.09 11.12
N GLU A 101 -3.42 -11.71 11.10
CA GLU A 101 -2.38 -12.32 11.95
C GLU A 101 -2.74 -12.21 13.44
N VAL A 102 -3.15 -11.01 13.88
CA VAL A 102 -3.53 -10.76 15.28
C VAL A 102 -4.81 -11.49 15.64
N CYS A 103 -5.84 -11.45 14.78
CA CYS A 103 -7.14 -12.07 15.06
C CYS A 103 -7.14 -13.60 14.92
N SER A 104 -6.18 -14.18 14.19
CA SER A 104 -6.03 -15.63 14.05
C SER A 104 -5.17 -16.24 15.17
N THR A 105 -4.54 -15.42 16.00
CA THR A 105 -3.81 -15.88 17.18
C THR A 105 -4.85 -16.17 18.29
N PRO A 106 -4.97 -17.42 18.76
CA PRO A 106 -5.95 -17.82 19.77
C PRO A 106 -5.71 -17.18 21.15
#